data_AF-A0A2I1FS41-F1
#
_entry.id   AF-A0A2I1FS41-F1
#
_cell.length_a   1.000
_cell.length_b   1.000
_cell.length_c   1.000
_cell.angle_alpha   90.00
_cell.angle_beta   90.00
_cell.angle_gamma   90.00
#
_symmetry.space_group_name_H-M   'P 1'
#
loop_
_entity.id
_entity.type
_entity.pdbx_description
1 polymer ?
#
loop_
_entity_poly.entity_id
_entity_poly.type
_entity_poly.pdbx_seq_one_letter_code
_entity_poly.pdbx_strand_id
1 'polypeptide(L)'
;MANVIFSLMSKVPKTLIKLRIHSSIYYTPSLTFIANFSNLQELELSFDFEEYFVDFKKLQYVIFSQLQVLKICHKLPSNGLLIKFLENNGKNLKEIYIVLSNA
;
A
#
# COMPACT_ATOMS: atom_id res chain seq x y z
N MET A 1 -18.88 7.27 -5.34
CA MET A 1 -17.95 6.15 -5.64
C MET A 1 -17.08 5.75 -4.45
N ALA A 2 -16.60 6.69 -3.61
CA ALA A 2 -15.85 6.41 -2.37
C ALA A 2 -16.51 5.38 -1.43
N ASN A 3 -17.85 5.43 -1.37
CA ASN A 3 -18.64 4.57 -0.50
C ASN A 3 -18.62 3.08 -0.90
N VAL A 4 -18.37 2.76 -2.17
CA VAL A 4 -18.39 1.36 -2.64
C VAL A 4 -17.13 0.63 -2.20
N ILE A 5 -15.95 1.25 -2.33
CA ILE A 5 -14.69 0.63 -1.88
C ILE A 5 -14.68 0.47 -0.37
N PHE A 6 -15.13 1.48 0.39
CA PHE A 6 -15.20 1.35 1.85
C PHE A 6 -16.14 0.22 2.29
N SER A 7 -17.30 0.09 1.63
CA SER A 7 -18.24 -1.00 1.89
C SER A 7 -17.65 -2.37 1.54
N LEU A 8 -16.94 -2.49 0.42
CA LEU A 8 -16.24 -3.73 0.06
C LEU A 8 -15.16 -4.08 1.08
N MET A 9 -14.35 -3.10 1.50
CA MET A 9 -13.26 -3.32 2.45
C MET A 9 -13.74 -3.69 3.86
N SER A 10 -14.92 -3.22 4.28
CA SER A 10 -15.53 -3.69 5.53
C SER A 10 -15.93 -5.17 5.53
N LYS A 11 -16.06 -5.79 4.35
CA LYS A 11 -16.39 -7.20 4.18
C LYS A 11 -15.16 -8.09 3.97
N VAL A 12 -13.98 -7.50 3.78
CA VAL A 12 -12.75 -8.27 3.57
C VAL A 12 -12.29 -8.88 4.90
N PRO A 13 -11.95 -10.19 4.93
CA PRO A 13 -11.46 -10.83 6.15
C PRO A 13 -10.17 -10.18 6.68
N LYS A 14 -10.08 -9.99 8.00
CA LYS A 14 -8.85 -9.52 8.67
C LYS A 14 -7.71 -10.57 8.63
N THR A 15 -8.00 -11.78 8.17
CA THR A 15 -7.03 -12.85 7.93
C THR A 15 -6.33 -12.71 6.57
N LEU A 16 -6.62 -11.66 5.80
CA LEU A 16 -5.98 -11.41 4.51
C LEU A 16 -4.45 -11.27 4.67
N ILE A 17 -3.71 -12.13 3.97
CA ILE A 17 -2.24 -12.14 3.99
C ILE A 17 -1.63 -11.43 2.78
N LYS A 18 -2.39 -11.21 1.71
CA LYS A 18 -1.92 -10.59 0.46
C LYS A 18 -2.93 -9.56 0.00
N LEU A 19 -2.46 -8.35 -0.26
CA LEU A 19 -3.27 -7.27 -0.80
C LEU A 19 -2.56 -6.66 -2.00
N ARG A 20 -3.27 -6.57 -3.12
CA ARG A 20 -2.81 -5.92 -4.34
C ARG A 20 -3.81 -4.85 -4.74
N ILE A 21 -3.33 -3.65 -4.97
CA ILE A 21 -4.14 -2.52 -5.41
C ILE A 21 -3.50 -1.96 -6.67
N HIS A 22 -4.26 -1.99 -7.77
CA HIS A 22 -3.87 -1.41 -9.04
C HIS A 22 -4.87 -0.32 -9.42
N SER A 23 -4.37 0.85 -9.85
CA SER A 23 -5.23 1.94 -10.33
C SER A 23 -4.56 2.71 -11.48
N SER A 24 -5.24 2.74 -12.61
CA SER A 24 -4.89 3.50 -13.82
C SER A 24 -5.87 4.64 -14.14
N ILE A 25 -6.96 4.77 -13.37
CA ILE A 25 -7.96 5.84 -13.51
C ILE A 25 -7.72 6.92 -12.47
N TYR A 26 -7.99 8.20 -12.80
CA TYR A 26 -7.97 9.40 -11.93
C TYR A 26 -8.96 9.36 -10.76
N TYR A 27 -8.94 8.27 -10.00
CA TYR A 27 -9.74 8.08 -8.82
C TYR A 27 -9.07 7.05 -7.92
N THR A 28 -8.46 7.50 -6.83
CA THR A 28 -7.98 6.60 -5.79
C THR A 28 -8.86 6.57 -4.57
N PRO A 29 -9.22 5.36 -4.09
CA PRO A 29 -9.71 5.23 -2.72
C PRO A 29 -8.62 5.63 -1.73
N SER A 30 -9.04 6.14 -0.57
CA SER A 30 -8.13 6.33 0.56
C SER A 30 -7.42 5.02 0.89
N LEU A 31 -6.09 5.02 0.97
CA LEU A 31 -5.30 3.84 1.33
C LEU A 31 -5.37 3.50 2.82
N THR A 32 -6.07 4.30 3.63
CA THR A 32 -6.14 4.11 5.09
C THR A 32 -6.73 2.78 5.53
N PHE A 33 -7.60 2.17 4.73
CA PHE A 33 -8.20 0.88 5.08
C PHE A 33 -7.16 -0.24 5.18
N ILE A 34 -6.01 -0.10 4.50
CA ILE A 34 -4.92 -1.09 4.52
C ILE A 34 -4.41 -1.29 5.95
N ALA A 35 -4.47 -0.26 6.79
CA ALA A 35 -4.07 -0.32 8.19
C ALA A 35 -4.85 -1.35 9.01
N ASN A 36 -6.01 -1.82 8.54
CA ASN A 36 -6.82 -2.82 9.23
C ASN A 36 -6.32 -4.27 9.02
N PHE A 37 -5.37 -4.51 8.12
CA PHE A 37 -4.85 -5.85 7.82
C PHE A 37 -3.53 -6.11 8.54
N SER A 38 -3.60 -6.36 9.85
CA SER A 38 -2.41 -6.64 10.67
C SER A 38 -1.67 -7.93 10.31
N ASN A 39 -2.33 -8.86 9.60
CA ASN A 39 -1.75 -10.13 9.14
C ASN A 39 -1.11 -10.05 7.75
N LEU A 40 -1.01 -8.85 7.18
CA LEU A 40 -0.53 -8.68 5.81
C LEU A 40 0.94 -9.11 5.68
N GLN A 41 1.20 -10.01 4.74
CA GLN A 41 2.51 -10.55 4.40
C GLN A 41 3.03 -10.03 3.07
N GLU A 42 2.14 -9.78 2.10
CA GLU A 42 2.47 -9.15 0.82
C GLU A 42 1.59 -7.94 0.56
N LEU A 43 2.22 -6.79 0.34
CA LEU A 43 1.58 -5.56 -0.10
C LEU A 43 2.11 -5.15 -1.48
N GLU A 44 1.20 -5.00 -2.43
CA GLU A 44 1.49 -4.50 -3.76
C GLU A 44 0.65 -3.27 -4.08
N LEU A 45 1.32 -2.16 -4.42
CA LEU A 45 0.72 -0.90 -4.83
C LEU A 45 1.23 -0.55 -6.23
N SER A 46 0.33 -0.49 -7.21
CA SER A 46 0.65 -0.24 -8.61
C SER A 46 -0.20 0.92 -9.13
N PHE A 47 0.43 2.08 -9.29
CA PHE A 47 -0.26 3.36 -9.42
C PHE A 47 0.37 4.24 -10.50
N ASP A 48 -0.41 4.62 -11.50
CA ASP A 48 0.10 5.39 -12.65
C ASP A 48 0.38 6.88 -12.31
N PHE A 49 -0.21 7.38 -11.22
CA PHE A 49 -0.14 8.80 -10.81
C PHE A 49 0.37 8.93 -9.36
N GLU A 50 1.26 9.90 -9.12
CA GLU A 50 1.85 10.14 -7.78
C GLU A 50 0.82 10.62 -6.75
N GLU A 51 -0.23 11.30 -7.22
CA GLU A 51 -1.36 11.81 -6.42
C GLU A 51 -2.05 10.72 -5.59
N TYR A 52 -1.92 9.46 -6.02
CA TYR A 52 -2.43 8.27 -5.33
C TYR A 52 -1.73 7.96 -4.02
N PHE A 53 -0.51 8.47 -3.84
CA PHE A 53 0.25 8.31 -2.62
C PHE A 53 0.01 9.42 -1.57
N VAL A 54 -0.91 10.37 -1.81
CA VAL A 54 -1.23 11.42 -0.81
C VAL A 54 -1.67 10.82 0.53
N ASP A 55 -2.43 9.71 0.52
CA ASP A 55 -2.82 9.00 1.73
C ASP A 55 -1.75 8.03 2.24
N PHE A 56 -0.68 7.78 1.49
CA PHE A 56 0.45 6.97 1.93
C PHE A 56 1.14 7.57 3.16
N LYS A 57 1.03 8.89 3.35
CA LYS A 57 1.48 9.57 4.59
C LYS A 57 0.84 9.02 5.87
N LYS A 58 -0.34 8.40 5.78
CA LYS A 58 -1.00 7.77 6.92
C LYS A 58 -0.48 6.35 7.13
N LEU A 59 -0.09 5.66 6.05
CA LEU A 59 0.49 4.32 6.11
C LEU A 59 1.93 4.30 6.63
N GLN A 60 2.68 5.40 6.50
CA GLN A 60 4.08 5.45 6.97
C GLN A 60 4.25 5.10 8.46
N TYR A 61 3.21 5.26 9.28
CA TYR A 61 3.23 4.99 10.73
C TYR A 61 2.55 3.66 11.12
N VAL A 62 2.00 2.94 10.15
CA VAL A 62 1.35 1.66 10.41
C VAL A 62 2.41 0.56 10.52
N ILE A 63 2.22 -0.34 11.47
CA ILE A 63 3.10 -1.49 11.70
C ILE A 63 2.43 -2.76 11.16
N PHE A 64 3.01 -3.32 10.11
CA PHE A 64 2.71 -4.60 9.51
C PHE A 64 3.77 -5.62 9.96
N SER A 65 3.59 -6.17 11.15
CA SER A 65 4.59 -7.06 11.78
C SER A 65 4.88 -8.33 10.98
N GLN A 66 4.01 -8.73 10.06
CA GLN A 66 4.16 -9.91 9.22
C GLN A 66 4.58 -9.60 7.78
N LEU A 67 4.81 -8.33 7.44
CA LEU A 67 5.13 -7.93 6.07
C LEU A 67 6.48 -8.51 5.64
N GLN A 68 6.45 -9.32 4.58
CA GLN A 68 7.60 -10.00 4.01
C GLN A 68 7.90 -9.53 2.59
N VAL A 69 6.89 -9.06 1.86
CA VAL A 69 7.02 -8.64 0.47
C VAL A 69 6.36 -7.28 0.28
N LEU A 70 7.15 -6.32 -0.19
CA LEU A 70 6.65 -5.00 -0.62
C LEU A 70 6.89 -4.83 -2.12
N LYS A 71 5.85 -4.47 -2.86
CA LYS A 71 5.92 -4.16 -4.28
C LYS A 71 5.32 -2.79 -4.54
N ILE A 72 6.09 -1.90 -5.14
CA ILE A 72 5.62 -0.58 -5.58
C ILE A 72 5.94 -0.41 -7.07
N CYS A 73 4.92 -0.19 -7.87
CA CYS A 73 5.01 -0.16 -9.34
C CYS A 73 4.50 1.17 -9.90
N HIS A 74 5.11 1.60 -11.00
CA HIS A 74 4.84 2.80 -11.79
C HIS A 74 5.25 4.12 -11.13
N LYS A 75 4.48 4.60 -10.15
CA LYS A 75 4.82 5.77 -9.33
C LYS A 75 5.16 5.34 -7.91
N LEU A 76 5.96 6.17 -7.24
CA LEU A 76 6.37 5.97 -5.85
C LEU A 76 5.71 7.01 -4.94
N PRO A 77 5.49 6.68 -3.66
CA PRO A 77 5.29 7.70 -2.65
C PRO A 77 6.57 8.54 -2.54
N SER A 78 6.44 9.78 -2.05
CA SER A 78 7.62 10.63 -1.85
C SER A 78 8.68 9.92 -0.99
N ASN A 79 9.95 10.15 -1.31
CA ASN A 79 11.08 9.41 -0.73
C ASN A 79 11.04 9.37 0.81
N GLY A 80 10.69 10.50 1.45
CA GLY A 80 10.60 10.57 2.91
C GLY A 80 9.49 9.70 3.51
N LEU A 81 8.36 9.53 2.81
CA LEU A 81 7.29 8.65 3.25
C LEU A 81 7.66 7.18 3.08
N LEU A 82 8.31 6.83 1.97
CA LEU A 82 8.77 5.47 1.72
C LEU A 82 9.84 5.03 2.73
N ILE A 83 10.82 5.89 3.01
CA ILE A 83 11.87 5.63 4.00
C ILE A 83 11.25 5.35 5.37
N LYS A 84 10.35 6.22 5.86
CA LYS A 84 9.68 6.00 7.15
C LYS A 84 8.83 4.73 7.20
N PHE A 85 8.17 4.40 6.10
CA PHE A 85 7.44 3.13 6.00
C PHE A 85 8.38 1.94 6.16
N LEU A 86 9.54 1.97 5.49
CA LEU A 86 10.55 0.91 5.55
C LEU A 86 11.24 0.85 6.91
N GLU A 87 11.47 1.97 7.59
CA GLU A 87 12.00 1.98 8.96
C GLU A 87 11.09 1.21 9.92
N ASN A 88 9.76 1.38 9.79
CA ASN A 88 8.78 0.72 10.64
C ASN A 88 8.50 -0.74 10.25
N ASN A 89 8.56 -1.07 8.96
CA ASN A 89 8.07 -2.35 8.44
C ASN A 89 9.15 -3.23 7.81
N GLY A 90 10.37 -2.72 7.69
CA GLY A 90 11.46 -3.36 6.94
C GLY A 90 12.11 -4.55 7.63
N LYS A 91 11.97 -4.68 8.96
CA LYS A 91 12.66 -5.71 9.75
C LYS A 91 12.41 -7.14 9.27
N ASN A 92 11.21 -7.41 8.74
CA ASN A 92 10.78 -8.74 8.31
C ASN A 92 10.68 -8.87 6.77
N LEU A 93 11.04 -7.83 6.02
CA LEU A 93 11.01 -7.86 4.55
C LEU A 93 12.08 -8.82 4.03
N LYS A 94 11.66 -9.72 3.15
CA LYS A 94 12.49 -10.63 2.36
C LYS A 94 12.67 -10.12 0.94
N GLU A 95 11.67 -9.43 0.42
CA GLU A 95 11.63 -8.95 -0.95
C GLU A 95 11.10 -7.51 -1.01
N ILE A 96 11.80 -6.66 -1.77
CA ILE A 96 11.34 -5.33 -2.15
C ILE A 96 11.44 -5.24 -3.67
N TYR A 97 10.33 -4.95 -4.33
CA TYR A 97 10.28 -4.68 -5.76
C TYR A 97 9.86 -3.23 -5.98
N ILE A 98 10.71 -2.49 -6.68
CA ILE A 98 10.43 -1.12 -7.13
C ILE A 98 10.51 -1.15 -8.65
N VAL A 99 9.37 -1.00 -9.32
CA VAL A 99 9.29 -0.96 -10.78
C VAL A 99 8.90 0.44 -11.18
N LEU A 100 9.83 1.17 -11.79
CA LEU A 100 9.56 2.47 -12.37
C LEU A 100 9.23 2.26 -13.85
N SER A 101 8.04 2.69 -14.27
CA SER A 101 7.76 2.83 -15.69
C SER A 101 8.28 4.19 -16.15
N ASN A 102 9.18 4.18 -17.13
CA ASN A 102 9.56 5.38 -17.85
C ASN A 102 8.31 5.88 -18.60
N ALA A 103 7.93 7.13 -18.34
CA ALA A 103 6.98 7.86 -19.16
C ALA A 103 7.66 8.28 -20.47
#